data_AF-A0A1G8AD65-F1
#
_entry.id   AF-A0A1G8AD65-F1
#
_cell.length_a   1.000
_cell.length_b   1.000
_cell.length_c   1.000
_cell.angle_alpha   90.00
_cell.angle_beta   90.00
_cell.angle_gamma   90.00
#
_symmetry.space_group_name_H-M   'P 1'
#
loop_
_entity.id
_entity.type
_entity.pdbx_description
1 polymer ?
#
loop_
_entity_poly.entity_id
_entity_poly.type
_entity_poly.pdbx_seq_one_letter_code
_entity_poly.pdbx_strand_id
1 'polypeptide(L)'
;MKRIAPITDSESSSKHAASATAVARALCVAGLLAGLQGCADLTDIVTAKCVAGDCVNGKGSVIGFGGWGYAGEFRNGEAQGQGAFTWMDGTRFEGHFEGGRRVGPGTLTRTNGEVVHGIWNDVKGVGYQKFEEFTAVPRRLDAAEMAAATAAAAAPTPAVDAMTLPPATLVSTSLAATGDKSALPTASARRVALVIGNATYREAPLKNPANDARDIATALTRLGFEVILRTDATLPQMEQAIDAFYDRLKKGGTGLFYFAGHGLQVGGVNYLVPVGARLQSESDARYQTVDAGRVLGKMEDAANGLNIVILDACRNNPFARSFRSAAQGLAKMDAPTGSLIAYATAPGSVAADGEGRNGVYTRNLLQHLGTRGLSVEEMFKRVRLGVVADTQKTQVPWEASSLTGDFRFAE
;
A
#
# COMPACT_ATOMS: atom_id res chain seq x y z
N MET A 1 -8.50 17.02 -70.47
CA MET A 1 -7.06 16.89 -70.19
C MET A 1 -6.81 17.40 -68.76
N LYS A 2 -7.05 16.61 -67.70
CA LYS A 2 -6.10 15.73 -66.98
C LYS A 2 -4.66 16.26 -66.88
N ARG A 3 -4.25 16.71 -65.68
CA ARG A 3 -3.06 16.22 -64.97
C ARG A 3 -3.35 16.13 -63.47
N ILE A 4 -2.95 14.98 -62.92
CA ILE A 4 -3.05 14.52 -61.53
C ILE A 4 -1.66 14.70 -60.90
N ALA A 5 -1.60 15.06 -59.61
CA ALA A 5 -0.49 14.74 -58.72
C ALA A 5 -1.03 14.53 -57.27
N PRO A 6 -0.41 13.66 -56.45
CA PRO A 6 -1.07 12.96 -55.35
C PRO A 6 -0.92 13.66 -53.99
N ILE A 7 -1.91 13.43 -53.12
CA ILE A 7 -1.82 13.68 -51.68
C ILE A 7 -1.34 12.38 -51.03
N THR A 8 -0.23 12.45 -50.30
CA THR A 8 0.29 11.36 -49.47
C THR A 8 -0.41 11.36 -48.12
N ASP A 9 -1.17 10.30 -47.83
CA ASP A 9 -1.67 9.97 -46.50
C ASP A 9 -0.53 9.39 -45.64
N SER A 10 -0.19 10.04 -44.53
CA SER A 10 0.61 9.44 -43.46
C SER A 10 0.27 10.01 -42.09
N GLU A 11 -0.98 9.86 -41.62
CA GLU A 11 -1.29 10.22 -40.22
C GLU A 11 -2.47 9.47 -39.58
N SER A 12 -2.73 8.21 -40.01
CA SER A 12 -3.81 7.38 -39.45
C SER A 12 -3.33 6.07 -38.76
N SER A 13 -2.04 5.73 -38.83
CA SER A 13 -1.57 4.41 -38.34
C SER A 13 -1.09 4.38 -36.87
N SER A 14 -0.76 5.51 -36.22
CA SER A 14 -0.09 5.48 -34.90
C SER A 14 -1.01 5.25 -33.69
N LYS A 15 -2.32 5.53 -33.79
CA LYS A 15 -3.26 5.40 -32.65
C LYS A 15 -3.78 3.99 -32.41
N HIS A 16 -3.72 3.11 -33.41
CA HIS A 16 -4.12 1.70 -33.27
C HIS A 16 -2.97 0.81 -32.74
N ALA A 17 -1.71 1.21 -32.91
CA ALA A 17 -0.55 0.46 -32.43
C ALA A 17 -0.45 0.44 -30.89
N ALA A 18 -0.75 1.55 -30.21
CA ALA A 18 -0.66 1.66 -28.75
C ALA A 18 -1.68 0.75 -28.01
N SER A 19 -2.85 0.51 -28.62
CA SER A 19 -3.88 -0.38 -28.07
C SER A 19 -3.49 -1.86 -28.22
N ALA A 20 -2.89 -2.24 -29.35
CA ALA A 20 -2.42 -3.60 -29.59
C ALA A 20 -1.27 -4.00 -28.65
N THR A 21 -0.36 -3.08 -28.31
CA THR A 21 0.73 -3.32 -27.35
C THR A 21 0.24 -3.54 -25.92
N ALA A 22 -0.81 -2.84 -25.49
CA ALA A 22 -1.38 -3.00 -24.16
C ALA A 22 -2.12 -4.35 -24.00
N VAL A 23 -2.83 -4.77 -25.05
CA VAL A 23 -3.53 -6.07 -25.07
C VAL A 23 -2.53 -7.22 -25.17
N ALA A 24 -1.49 -7.10 -26.00
CA ALA A 24 -0.41 -8.08 -26.07
C ALA A 24 0.34 -8.23 -24.72
N ARG A 25 0.55 -7.13 -23.99
CA ARG A 25 1.10 -7.12 -22.62
C ARG A 25 0.24 -7.89 -21.63
N ALA A 26 -1.06 -7.61 -21.59
CA ALA A 26 -1.98 -8.29 -20.68
C ALA A 26 -2.07 -9.80 -20.95
N LEU A 27 -1.99 -10.20 -22.23
CA LEU A 27 -2.02 -11.60 -22.64
C LEU A 27 -0.71 -12.35 -22.38
N CYS A 28 0.46 -11.69 -22.44
CA CYS A 28 1.73 -12.27 -21.99
C CYS A 28 1.72 -12.55 -20.49
N VAL A 29 1.26 -11.60 -19.67
CA VAL A 29 1.21 -11.72 -18.19
C VAL A 29 0.25 -12.82 -17.74
N ALA A 30 -0.82 -13.07 -18.50
CA ALA A 30 -1.79 -14.14 -18.23
C ALA A 30 -1.37 -15.53 -18.75
N GLY A 31 -0.17 -15.68 -19.32
CA GLY A 31 0.34 -16.96 -19.84
C GLY A 31 -0.31 -17.45 -21.14
N LEU A 32 -1.22 -16.67 -21.74
CA LEU A 32 -2.00 -17.03 -22.93
C LEU A 32 -1.23 -16.92 -24.25
N LEU A 33 -0.02 -16.32 -24.23
CA LEU A 33 0.88 -16.17 -25.38
C LEU A 33 2.31 -16.66 -25.08
N ALA A 34 2.45 -17.68 -24.24
CA ALA A 34 3.76 -18.25 -23.90
C ALA A 34 4.50 -18.76 -25.17
N GLY A 35 5.68 -18.20 -25.45
CA GLY A 35 6.57 -18.61 -26.56
C GLY A 35 6.85 -17.54 -27.63
N LEU A 36 6.21 -16.36 -27.58
CA LEU A 36 6.55 -15.24 -28.45
C LEU A 36 7.73 -14.44 -27.89
N GLN A 37 8.73 -14.15 -28.74
CA GLN A 37 10.01 -13.51 -28.40
C GLN A 37 9.89 -12.18 -27.61
N GLY A 38 8.73 -11.52 -27.65
CA GLY A 38 8.47 -10.26 -26.93
C GLY A 38 7.80 -10.38 -25.55
N CYS A 39 7.36 -11.58 -25.13
CA CYS A 39 6.75 -11.76 -23.80
C CYS A 39 7.80 -11.88 -22.67
N ALA A 40 9.02 -12.34 -22.98
CA ALA A 40 10.07 -12.54 -21.99
C ALA A 40 10.56 -11.22 -21.35
N ASP A 41 10.48 -10.10 -22.07
CA ASP A 41 10.91 -8.78 -21.59
C ASP A 41 9.85 -8.06 -20.71
N LEU A 42 8.62 -8.60 -20.62
CA LEU A 42 7.50 -7.94 -19.92
C LEU A 42 7.19 -8.54 -18.55
N THR A 43 7.83 -9.64 -18.18
CA THR A 43 7.74 -10.26 -16.85
C THR A 43 8.64 -9.60 -15.80
N ASP A 44 9.49 -8.64 -16.19
CA ASP A 44 10.48 -7.97 -15.32
C ASP A 44 9.94 -6.76 -14.52
N ILE A 45 8.62 -6.52 -14.52
CA ILE A 45 8.03 -5.29 -13.94
C ILE A 45 7.82 -5.40 -12.40
N VAL A 46 8.09 -6.54 -11.77
CA VAL A 46 7.82 -6.76 -10.33
C VAL A 46 9.01 -7.34 -9.54
N THR A 47 10.13 -7.67 -10.19
CA THR A 47 11.21 -8.46 -9.58
C THR A 47 12.48 -7.65 -9.38
N ALA A 48 13.10 -7.76 -8.21
CA ALA A 48 14.44 -7.22 -7.99
C ALA A 48 15.45 -7.94 -8.89
N LYS A 49 16.25 -7.19 -9.62
CA LYS A 49 17.23 -7.75 -10.55
C LYS A 49 18.51 -8.10 -9.79
N CYS A 50 18.94 -9.35 -9.84
CA CYS A 50 20.29 -9.73 -9.43
C CYS A 50 21.29 -9.11 -10.42
N VAL A 51 22.15 -8.22 -9.92
CA VAL A 51 23.13 -7.49 -10.73
C VAL A 51 24.55 -8.02 -10.56
N ALA A 52 24.83 -8.77 -9.48
CA ALA A 52 26.12 -9.43 -9.27
C ALA A 52 25.99 -10.61 -8.27
N GLY A 53 26.86 -11.62 -8.41
CA GLY A 53 27.00 -12.72 -7.46
C GLY A 53 25.83 -13.73 -7.45
N ASP A 54 25.71 -14.47 -6.34
CA ASP A 54 24.65 -15.44 -6.09
C ASP A 54 23.60 -14.83 -5.17
N CYS A 55 22.50 -14.36 -5.76
CA CYS A 55 21.38 -13.75 -5.05
C CYS A 55 20.37 -14.78 -4.50
N VAL A 56 20.71 -16.08 -4.51
CA VAL A 56 19.85 -17.16 -4.01
C VAL A 56 20.48 -17.83 -2.79
N ASN A 57 21.71 -18.32 -2.88
CA ASN A 57 22.38 -19.06 -1.81
C ASN A 57 23.88 -18.73 -1.70
N GLY A 58 24.22 -17.45 -1.73
CA GLY A 58 25.61 -17.00 -1.60
C GLY A 58 25.72 -15.50 -1.40
N LYS A 59 26.85 -14.90 -1.82
CA LYS A 59 27.01 -13.45 -1.80
C LYS A 59 26.54 -12.86 -3.11
N GLY A 60 25.62 -11.91 -3.05
CA GLY A 60 25.00 -11.31 -4.22
C GLY A 60 24.75 -9.82 -4.07
N SER A 61 24.28 -9.20 -5.14
CA SER A 61 23.77 -7.82 -5.14
C SER A 61 22.53 -7.74 -6.01
N VAL A 62 21.48 -7.13 -5.47
CA VAL A 62 20.19 -6.94 -6.12
C VAL A 62 19.84 -5.47 -6.17
N ILE A 63 19.24 -5.04 -7.27
CA ILE A 63 18.66 -3.70 -7.43
C ILE A 63 17.18 -3.87 -7.78
N GLY A 64 16.32 -3.23 -6.99
CA GLY A 64 14.89 -3.25 -7.22
C GLY A 64 14.37 -2.07 -8.04
N PHE A 65 13.16 -2.22 -8.55
CA PHE A 65 12.42 -1.12 -9.14
C PHE A 65 12.23 0.01 -8.11
N GLY A 66 12.53 1.25 -8.50
CA GLY A 66 12.55 2.41 -7.59
C GLY A 66 13.91 2.70 -6.96
N GLY A 67 14.97 1.95 -7.30
CA GLY A 67 16.35 2.32 -6.99
C GLY A 67 16.84 1.93 -5.59
N TRP A 68 16.07 1.13 -4.85
CA TRP A 68 16.61 0.45 -3.66
C TRP A 68 17.52 -0.70 -4.09
N GLY A 69 18.44 -1.10 -3.20
CA GLY A 69 19.31 -2.25 -3.44
C GLY A 69 19.80 -2.92 -2.17
N TYR A 70 20.30 -4.13 -2.32
CA TYR A 70 21.02 -4.85 -1.27
C TYR A 70 22.23 -5.56 -1.83
N ALA A 71 23.31 -5.54 -1.06
CA ALA A 71 24.52 -6.29 -1.33
C ALA A 71 24.93 -7.01 -0.05
N GLY A 72 25.03 -8.33 -0.10
CA GLY A 72 25.31 -9.13 1.08
C GLY A 72 25.12 -10.61 0.86
N GLU A 73 25.03 -11.35 1.95
CA GLU A 73 24.75 -12.78 1.91
C GLU A 73 23.25 -13.04 1.68
N PHE A 74 22.96 -14.14 1.01
CA PHE A 74 21.62 -14.63 0.68
C PHE A 74 21.47 -16.09 1.09
N ARG A 75 20.27 -16.46 1.52
CA ARG A 75 19.85 -17.84 1.72
C ARG A 75 18.41 -17.99 1.26
N ASN A 76 18.15 -18.92 0.34
CA ASN A 76 16.86 -19.13 -0.31
C ASN A 76 16.25 -17.85 -0.92
N GLY A 77 17.10 -16.97 -1.47
CA GLY A 77 16.68 -15.70 -2.06
C GLY A 77 16.43 -14.57 -1.04
N GLU A 78 16.61 -14.81 0.25
CA GLU A 78 16.43 -13.80 1.30
C GLU A 78 17.77 -13.28 1.81
N ALA A 79 17.81 -11.99 2.17
CA ALA A 79 18.98 -11.40 2.81
C ALA A 79 19.29 -12.11 4.14
N GLN A 80 20.53 -12.58 4.26
CA GLN A 80 21.05 -13.31 5.41
C GLN A 80 22.45 -12.79 5.72
N GLY A 81 22.98 -13.04 6.92
CA GLY A 81 24.39 -12.79 7.22
C GLY A 81 24.75 -11.30 7.20
N GLN A 82 25.99 -10.96 6.89
CA GLN A 82 26.38 -9.55 6.77
C GLN A 82 25.96 -8.96 5.42
N GLY A 83 25.42 -7.74 5.45
CA GLY A 83 24.99 -7.06 4.24
C GLY A 83 24.83 -5.55 4.40
N ALA A 84 24.57 -4.91 3.27
CA ALA A 84 24.23 -3.50 3.19
C ALA A 84 22.95 -3.31 2.37
N PHE A 85 21.98 -2.62 2.93
CA PHE A 85 20.73 -2.25 2.25
C PHE A 85 20.70 -0.74 2.02
N THR A 86 20.34 -0.34 0.80
CA THR A 86 20.12 1.05 0.42
C THR A 86 18.65 1.23 0.05
N TRP A 87 17.95 2.10 0.78
CA TRP A 87 16.55 2.46 0.48
C TRP A 87 16.48 3.41 -0.70
N MET A 88 15.29 3.51 -1.30
CA MET A 88 15.03 4.40 -2.44
C MET A 88 15.33 5.88 -2.12
N ASP A 89 15.22 6.27 -0.85
CA ASP A 89 15.53 7.62 -0.37
C ASP A 89 17.04 7.90 -0.25
N GLY A 90 17.90 6.90 -0.50
CA GLY A 90 19.35 6.95 -0.36
C GLY A 90 19.86 6.65 1.06
N THR A 91 18.97 6.43 2.03
CA THR A 91 19.35 5.94 3.35
C THR A 91 20.03 4.58 3.19
N ARG A 92 21.05 4.31 4.01
CA ARG A 92 21.84 3.09 3.90
C ARG A 92 22.05 2.45 5.26
N PHE A 93 21.87 1.14 5.35
CA PHE A 93 22.14 0.36 6.54
C PHE A 93 23.21 -0.68 6.24
N GLU A 94 24.15 -0.85 7.14
CA GLU A 94 25.13 -1.93 7.14
C GLU A 94 25.02 -2.71 8.45
N GLY A 95 24.90 -4.03 8.37
CA GLY A 95 24.81 -4.88 9.55
C GLY A 95 24.40 -6.30 9.21
N HIS A 96 23.95 -7.02 10.24
CA HIS A 96 23.55 -8.41 10.09
C HIS A 96 22.07 -8.55 9.74
N PHE A 97 21.77 -9.57 8.93
CA PHE A 97 20.45 -9.88 8.41
C PHE A 97 20.06 -11.34 8.69
N GLU A 98 18.81 -11.56 9.07
CA GLU A 98 18.23 -12.90 9.20
C GLU A 98 16.84 -12.91 8.57
N GLY A 99 16.61 -13.74 7.54
CA GLY A 99 15.32 -13.83 6.85
C GLY A 99 14.80 -12.49 6.33
N GLY A 100 15.69 -11.67 5.77
CA GLY A 100 15.34 -10.33 5.29
C GLY A 100 15.13 -9.28 6.38
N ARG A 101 15.53 -9.52 7.64
CA ARG A 101 15.38 -8.56 8.74
C ARG A 101 16.72 -8.13 9.29
N ARG A 102 16.82 -6.88 9.76
CA ARG A 102 18.02 -6.38 10.44
C ARG A 102 18.06 -6.90 11.86
N VAL A 103 19.13 -7.59 12.22
CA VAL A 103 19.32 -8.21 13.53
C VAL A 103 20.72 -7.88 14.05
N GLY A 104 20.85 -7.60 15.33
CA GLY A 104 22.16 -7.37 15.96
C GLY A 104 22.77 -6.00 15.65
N PRO A 105 24.08 -5.83 15.86
CA PRO A 105 24.75 -4.54 15.67
C PRO A 105 24.74 -4.09 14.21
N GLY A 106 24.52 -2.79 13.99
CA GLY A 106 24.53 -2.20 12.66
C GLY A 106 24.58 -0.68 12.67
N THR A 107 24.86 -0.11 11.50
CA THR A 107 25.02 1.33 11.27
C THR A 107 24.03 1.80 10.21
N LEU A 108 23.20 2.78 10.54
CA LEU A 108 22.30 3.45 9.62
C LEU A 108 22.86 4.84 9.28
N THR A 109 23.10 5.09 8.00
CA THR A 109 23.49 6.41 7.47
C THR A 109 22.32 7.01 6.72
N ARG A 110 21.83 8.17 7.17
CA ARG A 110 20.77 8.92 6.51
C ARG A 110 21.34 9.82 5.43
N THR A 111 20.50 10.26 4.49
CA THR A 111 20.94 11.13 3.38
C THR A 111 21.35 12.54 3.80
N ASN A 112 20.95 12.99 4.99
CA ASN A 112 21.48 14.21 5.61
C ASN A 112 22.90 14.03 6.20
N GLY A 113 23.51 12.85 6.08
CA GLY A 113 24.83 12.51 6.62
C GLY A 113 24.81 12.07 8.09
N GLU A 114 23.65 12.02 8.74
CA GLU A 114 23.53 11.54 10.11
C GLU A 114 23.79 10.03 10.16
N VAL A 115 24.67 9.62 11.09
CA VAL A 115 25.05 8.22 11.30
C VAL A 115 24.54 7.76 12.66
N VAL A 116 23.79 6.65 12.66
CA VAL A 116 23.22 6.03 13.86
C VAL A 116 23.81 4.63 14.02
N HIS A 117 24.53 4.40 15.10
CA HIS A 117 24.99 3.07 15.51
C HIS A 117 24.05 2.49 16.56
N GLY A 118 23.74 1.20 16.48
CA GLY A 118 22.85 0.58 17.45
C GLY A 118 22.76 -0.94 17.32
N ILE A 119 22.02 -1.55 18.24
CA ILE A 119 21.55 -2.93 18.14
C ILE A 119 20.14 -2.89 17.55
N TRP A 120 19.95 -3.64 16.47
CA TRP A 120 18.72 -3.67 15.69
C TRP A 120 18.02 -5.01 15.90
N ASN A 121 16.70 -4.98 16.04
CA ASN A 121 15.88 -6.19 16.14
C ASN A 121 14.49 -5.86 15.59
N ASP A 122 14.41 -5.69 14.27
CA ASP A 122 13.20 -5.23 13.61
C ASP A 122 12.35 -6.38 13.09
N VAL A 123 11.03 -6.32 13.34
CA VAL A 123 10.00 -7.15 12.68
C VAL A 123 9.60 -6.61 11.29
N LYS A 124 9.97 -5.36 10.97
CA LYS A 124 9.80 -4.76 9.64
C LYS A 124 10.98 -5.17 8.76
N GLY A 125 10.80 -6.23 7.98
CA GLY A 125 11.79 -6.70 7.02
C GLY A 125 12.17 -5.61 6.01
N VAL A 126 13.35 -5.74 5.41
CA VAL A 126 13.62 -5.08 4.13
C VAL A 126 12.68 -5.71 3.10
N GLY A 127 11.91 -4.89 2.37
CA GLY A 127 10.81 -5.34 1.50
C GLY A 127 11.27 -6.19 0.31
N TYR A 128 11.59 -7.45 0.56
CA TYR A 128 11.91 -8.46 -0.43
C TYR A 128 10.77 -9.47 -0.53
N GLN A 129 10.23 -9.66 -1.73
CA GLN A 129 9.47 -10.87 -2.01
C GLN A 129 10.43 -11.99 -2.40
N LYS A 130 10.19 -13.16 -1.81
CA LYS A 130 10.93 -14.41 -1.99
C LYS A 130 11.14 -14.72 -3.48
N PHE A 131 12.37 -15.02 -3.88
CA PHE A 131 12.64 -15.52 -5.23
C PHE A 131 12.11 -16.95 -5.35
N GLU A 132 11.16 -17.19 -6.25
CA GLU A 132 10.90 -18.54 -6.74
C GLU A 132 11.99 -18.92 -7.74
N GLU A 133 12.53 -20.13 -7.59
CA GLU A 133 13.65 -20.68 -8.36
C GLU A 133 13.44 -20.54 -9.88
N PHE A 134 14.28 -19.74 -10.52
CA PHE A 134 14.56 -19.89 -11.95
C PHE A 134 16.06 -20.06 -12.14
N THR A 135 16.45 -21.31 -12.37
CA THR A 135 17.80 -21.71 -12.75
C THR A 135 18.13 -21.13 -14.13
N ALA A 136 18.99 -20.12 -14.19
CA ALA A 136 19.84 -19.86 -15.37
C ALA A 136 20.95 -18.83 -15.07
N VAL A 137 22.20 -19.28 -15.22
CA VAL A 137 23.43 -18.49 -15.42
C VAL A 137 24.21 -19.25 -16.52
N PRO A 138 25.02 -18.67 -17.46
CA PRO A 138 25.53 -17.27 -17.58
C PRO A 138 25.54 -16.65 -19.00
N ARG A 139 26.00 -15.38 -19.09
CA ARG A 139 27.08 -14.99 -20.02
C ARG A 139 28.28 -14.44 -19.23
N ARG A 140 29.50 -14.83 -19.64
CA ARG A 140 30.79 -14.50 -19.00
C ARG A 140 31.13 -13.01 -19.10
N LEU A 141 31.54 -12.42 -17.98
CA LEU A 141 32.43 -11.26 -17.91
C LEU A 141 33.88 -11.75 -17.79
N ASP A 142 34.82 -10.96 -18.28
CA ASP A 142 36.22 -11.32 -18.48
C ASP A 142 37.14 -10.98 -17.29
N ALA A 143 38.35 -11.56 -17.34
CA ALA A 143 39.25 -11.74 -16.19
C ALA A 143 39.75 -10.44 -15.54
N ALA A 144 39.63 -9.30 -16.21
CA ALA A 144 40.02 -8.00 -15.67
C ALA A 144 39.00 -7.44 -14.65
N GLU A 145 37.71 -7.77 -14.81
CA GLU A 145 36.66 -7.30 -13.89
C GLU A 145 36.55 -8.17 -12.63
N MET A 146 37.06 -9.41 -12.65
CA MET A 146 37.05 -10.31 -11.49
C MET A 146 38.13 -10.00 -10.44
N ALA A 147 39.20 -9.28 -10.79
CA ALA A 147 40.35 -9.07 -9.92
C ALA A 147 40.17 -7.93 -8.88
N ALA A 148 39.21 -7.02 -9.07
CA ALA A 148 38.98 -5.92 -8.13
C ALA A 148 38.07 -6.31 -6.94
N ALA A 149 37.38 -7.46 -7.01
CA ALA A 149 36.37 -7.86 -6.04
C ALA A 149 36.83 -8.92 -5.02
N THR A 150 38.09 -9.37 -5.06
CA THR A 150 38.59 -10.54 -4.31
C THR A 150 39.55 -10.25 -3.15
N ALA A 151 39.67 -9.00 -2.67
CA ALA A 151 40.68 -8.65 -1.66
C ALA A 151 40.18 -8.38 -0.21
N ALA A 152 38.92 -8.63 0.13
CA ALA A 152 38.39 -8.28 1.47
C ALA A 152 37.60 -9.37 2.20
N ALA A 153 37.83 -10.66 1.89
CA ALA A 153 37.16 -11.76 2.59
C ALA A 153 38.15 -12.90 2.91
N ALA A 154 38.94 -12.74 3.97
CA ALA A 154 39.71 -13.84 4.55
C ALA A 154 39.92 -13.65 6.05
N ALA A 155 39.02 -14.20 6.86
CA ALA A 155 39.30 -14.72 8.20
C ALA A 155 38.17 -15.68 8.64
N PRO A 156 38.47 -16.91 9.12
CA PRO A 156 37.45 -17.88 9.51
C PRO A 156 37.24 -17.91 11.03
N THR A 157 36.01 -18.21 11.47
CA THR A 157 35.72 -18.66 12.84
C THR A 157 34.59 -19.70 12.86
N PRO A 158 34.53 -20.56 13.90
CA PRO A 158 34.41 -22.01 13.73
C PRO A 158 32.99 -22.56 13.90
N ALA A 159 32.86 -23.83 13.51
CA ALA A 159 31.69 -24.68 13.65
C ALA A 159 31.30 -24.95 15.12
N VAL A 160 30.00 -25.08 15.38
CA VAL A 160 29.47 -25.70 16.59
C VAL A 160 28.53 -26.84 16.23
N ASP A 161 28.71 -27.91 16.98
CA ASP A 161 28.26 -29.28 16.75
C ASP A 161 26.75 -29.51 16.85
N ALA A 162 26.32 -30.51 16.09
CA ALA A 162 24.98 -31.06 16.07
C ALA A 162 24.67 -31.82 17.39
N MET A 163 23.58 -31.46 18.05
CA MET A 163 22.95 -32.30 19.07
C MET A 163 21.67 -32.92 18.52
N THR A 164 21.70 -34.25 18.44
CA THR A 164 20.65 -35.16 18.00
C THR A 164 19.58 -35.34 19.10
N LEU A 165 18.30 -35.44 18.74
CA LEU A 165 17.23 -35.94 19.62
C LEU A 165 16.36 -37.01 18.89
N PRO A 166 15.81 -37.99 19.63
CA PRO A 166 15.33 -39.30 19.13
C PRO A 166 13.88 -39.30 18.61
N PRO A 167 13.40 -40.39 17.96
CA PRO A 167 12.13 -40.40 17.26
C PRO A 167 10.92 -40.60 18.19
N ALA A 168 9.82 -39.91 17.90
CA ALA A 168 8.54 -40.07 18.58
C ALA A 168 7.70 -41.18 17.93
N THR A 169 7.25 -42.10 18.78
CA THR A 169 6.45 -43.30 18.48
C THR A 169 5.00 -42.94 18.12
N LEU A 170 4.47 -43.56 17.06
CA LEU A 170 3.05 -43.48 16.68
C LEU A 170 2.20 -44.35 17.61
N VAL A 171 1.19 -43.75 18.24
CA VAL A 171 0.07 -44.47 18.87
C VAL A 171 -1.21 -44.13 18.12
N SER A 172 -1.83 -45.18 17.57
CA SER A 172 -3.10 -45.16 16.85
C SER A 172 -4.20 -45.57 17.82
N THR A 173 -5.24 -44.76 17.99
CA THR A 173 -6.49 -45.21 18.64
C THR A 173 -7.72 -44.56 18.01
N SER A 174 -8.72 -45.44 17.91
CA SER A 174 -9.98 -45.45 17.18
C SER A 174 -11.01 -44.35 17.51
N LEU A 175 -11.92 -44.19 16.55
CA LEU A 175 -13.13 -43.39 16.42
C LEU A 175 -14.20 -43.71 17.49
N ALA A 176 -14.90 -42.68 18.00
CA ALA A 176 -16.31 -42.77 18.40
C ALA A 176 -16.94 -41.37 18.46
N ALA A 177 -18.06 -41.22 17.75
CA ALA A 177 -18.90 -40.02 17.71
C ALA A 177 -19.95 -40.03 18.83
N THR A 178 -20.25 -38.87 19.41
CA THR A 178 -21.62 -38.44 19.76
C THR A 178 -21.65 -36.96 20.16
N GLY A 179 -22.65 -36.24 19.64
CA GLY A 179 -23.53 -35.40 20.46
C GLY A 179 -23.02 -34.07 20.97
N ASP A 180 -23.20 -33.05 20.13
CA ASP A 180 -23.73 -31.72 20.47
C ASP A 180 -23.23 -31.05 21.77
N LYS A 181 -22.26 -30.14 21.60
CA LYS A 181 -22.05 -29.01 22.50
C LYS A 181 -22.05 -27.73 21.68
N SER A 182 -23.26 -27.18 21.54
CA SER A 182 -23.56 -25.77 21.79
C SER A 182 -22.46 -24.81 21.29
N ALA A 183 -22.66 -24.33 20.07
CA ALA A 183 -21.93 -23.18 19.56
C ALA A 183 -22.06 -22.05 20.59
N LEU A 184 -20.94 -21.75 21.26
CA LEU A 184 -20.77 -20.52 22.01
C LEU A 184 -21.23 -19.37 21.10
N PRO A 185 -21.98 -18.39 21.62
CA PRO A 185 -22.35 -17.23 20.82
C PRO A 185 -21.05 -16.63 20.29
N THR A 186 -20.87 -16.65 18.97
CA THR A 186 -19.73 -16.02 18.31
C THR A 186 -19.75 -14.57 18.76
N ALA A 187 -18.84 -14.19 19.66
CA ALA A 187 -18.66 -12.81 20.04
C ALA A 187 -18.46 -12.03 18.73
N SER A 188 -19.42 -11.18 18.40
CA SER A 188 -19.38 -10.37 17.18
C SER A 188 -17.98 -9.74 17.11
N ALA A 189 -17.24 -10.06 16.04
CA ALA A 189 -15.85 -9.65 15.90
C ALA A 189 -15.77 -8.14 16.13
N ARG A 190 -14.91 -7.70 17.06
CA ARG A 190 -14.84 -6.29 17.49
C ARG A 190 -14.69 -5.37 16.28
N ARG A 191 -15.48 -4.30 16.20
CA ARG A 191 -15.43 -3.34 15.08
C ARG A 191 -15.08 -1.97 15.64
N VAL A 192 -14.02 -1.35 15.13
CA VAL A 192 -13.56 -0.04 15.58
C VAL A 192 -13.47 0.88 14.37
N ALA A 193 -13.96 2.10 14.49
CA ALA A 193 -13.84 3.09 13.43
C ALA A 193 -13.21 4.40 13.93
N LEU A 194 -12.35 5.01 13.11
CA LEU A 194 -11.93 6.40 13.25
C LEU A 194 -12.54 7.19 12.09
N VAL A 195 -13.34 8.19 12.41
CA VAL A 195 -14.08 9.01 11.46
C VAL A 195 -13.68 10.47 11.67
N ILE A 196 -13.09 11.09 10.66
CA ILE A 196 -12.62 12.48 10.71
C ILE A 196 -13.28 13.28 9.59
N GLY A 197 -13.89 14.41 9.93
CA GLY A 197 -14.49 15.34 8.97
C GLY A 197 -14.02 16.77 9.20
N ASN A 198 -13.19 17.29 8.31
CA ASN A 198 -12.62 18.63 8.43
C ASN A 198 -13.21 19.56 7.36
N ALA A 199 -13.86 20.63 7.79
CA ALA A 199 -14.62 21.56 6.96
C ALA A 199 -14.19 23.02 7.15
N THR A 200 -13.88 23.46 8.37
CA THR A 200 -13.67 24.87 8.72
C THR A 200 -12.24 25.37 8.45
N TYR A 201 -11.70 25.10 7.26
CA TYR A 201 -10.39 25.64 6.86
C TYR A 201 -10.45 27.15 6.67
N ARG A 202 -9.35 27.84 7.02
CA ARG A 202 -9.25 29.29 6.91
C ARG A 202 -9.28 29.80 5.47
N GLU A 203 -8.59 29.11 4.56
CA GLU A 203 -8.39 29.59 3.17
C GLU A 203 -9.36 28.95 2.17
N ALA A 204 -9.81 27.72 2.44
CA ALA A 204 -10.68 26.97 1.53
C ALA A 204 -11.69 26.14 2.34
N PRO A 205 -12.69 26.77 2.97
CA PRO A 205 -13.68 26.03 3.75
C PRO A 205 -14.50 25.09 2.85
N LEU A 206 -14.85 23.92 3.39
CA LEU A 206 -15.71 22.93 2.73
C LEU A 206 -17.06 22.87 3.45
N LYS A 207 -18.15 22.64 2.69
CA LYS A 207 -19.51 22.68 3.23
C LYS A 207 -19.90 21.41 4.00
N ASN A 208 -19.49 20.24 3.49
CA ASN A 208 -20.09 18.95 3.82
C ASN A 208 -19.29 18.03 4.77
N PRO A 209 -17.94 18.07 4.84
CA PRO A 209 -17.17 17.05 5.57
C PRO A 209 -17.56 16.83 7.04
N ALA A 210 -17.92 17.89 7.77
CA ALA A 210 -18.34 17.76 9.17
C ALA A 210 -19.70 17.07 9.31
N ASN A 211 -20.61 17.23 8.34
CA ASN A 211 -21.89 16.50 8.30
C ASN A 211 -21.65 15.05 7.87
N ASP A 212 -20.81 14.85 6.85
CA ASP A 212 -20.42 13.55 6.33
C ASP A 212 -19.87 12.64 7.43
N ALA A 213 -18.91 13.14 8.22
CA ALA A 213 -18.34 12.41 9.34
C ALA A 213 -19.37 12.09 10.43
N ARG A 214 -20.28 13.01 10.78
CA ARG A 214 -21.32 12.75 11.80
C ARG A 214 -22.31 11.69 11.35
N ASP A 215 -22.74 11.76 10.09
CA ASP A 215 -23.75 10.86 9.55
C ASP A 215 -23.16 9.45 9.34
N ILE A 216 -21.89 9.35 8.89
CA ILE A 216 -21.13 8.09 8.83
C ILE A 216 -20.89 7.49 10.20
N ALA A 217 -20.47 8.30 11.19
CA ALA A 217 -20.28 7.82 12.56
C ALA A 217 -21.58 7.26 13.16
N THR A 218 -22.70 7.93 12.91
CA THR A 218 -24.02 7.46 13.34
C THR A 218 -24.40 6.14 12.67
N ALA A 219 -24.17 6.01 11.36
CA ALA A 219 -24.43 4.77 10.63
C ALA A 219 -23.55 3.62 11.14
N LEU A 220 -22.25 3.83 11.30
CA LEU A 220 -21.30 2.82 11.80
C LEU A 220 -21.61 2.40 13.24
N THR A 221 -22.01 3.34 14.11
CA THR A 221 -22.43 3.01 15.48
C THR A 221 -23.63 2.07 15.49
N ARG A 222 -24.63 2.33 14.63
CA ARG A 222 -25.78 1.42 14.47
C ARG A 222 -25.40 0.04 13.93
N LEU A 223 -24.27 -0.06 13.22
CA LEU A 223 -23.72 -1.30 12.66
C LEU A 223 -22.72 -1.99 13.61
N GLY A 224 -22.66 -1.56 14.88
CA GLY A 224 -21.86 -2.20 15.93
C GLY A 224 -20.41 -1.76 15.98
N PHE A 225 -20.02 -0.67 15.29
CA PHE A 225 -18.68 -0.11 15.44
C PHE A 225 -18.56 0.74 16.71
N GLU A 226 -17.44 0.57 17.40
CA GLU A 226 -16.93 1.53 18.37
C GLU A 226 -16.29 2.71 17.61
N VAL A 227 -16.98 3.85 17.55
CA VAL A 227 -16.56 4.98 16.72
C VAL A 227 -15.82 6.07 17.51
N ILE A 228 -14.64 6.44 17.03
CA ILE A 228 -13.92 7.68 17.39
C ILE A 228 -14.25 8.73 16.34
N LEU A 229 -15.10 9.70 16.68
CA LEU A 229 -15.43 10.82 15.80
C LEU A 229 -14.59 12.05 16.12
N ARG A 230 -14.07 12.71 15.09
CA ARG A 230 -13.52 14.06 15.15
C ARG A 230 -14.08 14.91 14.01
N THR A 231 -14.43 16.15 14.32
CA THR A 231 -14.77 17.16 13.32
C THR A 231 -13.87 18.37 13.49
N ASP A 232 -13.44 18.96 12.39
CA ASP A 232 -12.57 20.16 12.38
C ASP A 232 -11.32 20.00 13.25
N ALA A 233 -10.68 18.84 13.13
CA ALA A 233 -9.53 18.46 13.93
C ALA A 233 -8.26 19.18 13.49
N THR A 234 -7.54 19.70 14.47
CA THR A 234 -6.15 20.17 14.33
C THR A 234 -5.17 19.00 14.18
N LEU A 235 -3.94 19.26 13.76
CA LEU A 235 -2.91 18.22 13.60
C LEU A 235 -2.73 17.38 14.88
N PRO A 236 -2.52 17.96 16.08
CA PRO A 236 -2.36 17.18 17.29
C PRO A 236 -3.59 16.33 17.63
N GLN A 237 -4.80 16.85 17.36
CA GLN A 237 -6.04 16.11 17.59
C GLN A 237 -6.21 14.93 16.63
N MET A 238 -5.80 15.08 15.37
CA MET A 238 -5.78 13.98 14.42
C MET A 238 -4.79 12.90 14.84
N GLU A 239 -3.56 13.28 15.20
CA GLU A 239 -2.52 12.33 15.65
C GLU A 239 -2.97 11.57 16.91
N GLN A 240 -3.50 12.26 17.91
CA GLN A 240 -4.05 11.64 19.12
C GLN A 240 -5.20 10.69 18.79
N ALA A 241 -6.07 11.03 17.85
CA ALA A 241 -7.18 10.16 17.45
C ALA A 241 -6.70 8.91 16.70
N ILE A 242 -5.66 9.04 15.88
CA ILE A 242 -5.00 7.92 15.18
C ILE A 242 -4.32 6.98 16.18
N ASP A 243 -3.64 7.52 17.19
CA ASP A 243 -3.02 6.71 18.25
C ASP A 243 -4.08 5.99 19.10
N ALA A 244 -5.14 6.69 19.49
CA ALA A 244 -6.26 6.07 20.21
C ALA A 244 -6.97 4.99 19.38
N PHE A 245 -7.08 5.18 18.06
CA PHE A 245 -7.63 4.21 17.14
C PHE A 245 -6.74 2.96 17.06
N TYR A 246 -5.44 3.14 16.86
CA TYR A 246 -4.45 2.07 16.88
C TYR A 246 -4.50 1.24 18.16
N ASP A 247 -4.58 1.90 19.32
CA ASP A 247 -4.65 1.22 20.62
C ASP A 247 -5.89 0.35 20.80
N ARG A 248 -7.01 0.73 20.18
CA ARG A 248 -8.23 -0.08 20.17
C ARG A 248 -8.15 -1.23 19.16
N LEU A 249 -7.53 -1.01 18.01
CA LEU A 249 -7.37 -2.03 16.97
C LEU A 249 -6.46 -3.19 17.38
N LYS A 250 -5.43 -2.94 18.21
CA LYS A 250 -4.55 -4.01 18.75
C LYS A 250 -5.30 -5.12 19.49
N LYS A 251 -6.56 -4.90 19.86
CA LYS A 251 -7.44 -5.90 20.50
C LYS A 251 -8.11 -6.84 19.48
N GLY A 252 -7.78 -6.72 18.19
CA GLY A 252 -8.29 -7.51 17.08
C GLY A 252 -9.59 -6.98 16.49
N GLY A 253 -10.03 -7.63 15.40
CA GLY A 253 -11.30 -7.35 14.72
C GLY A 253 -11.19 -6.50 13.45
N THR A 254 -12.21 -5.72 13.13
CA THR A 254 -12.29 -4.88 11.93
C THR A 254 -11.98 -3.42 12.26
N GLY A 255 -11.02 -2.85 11.53
CA GLY A 255 -10.70 -1.42 11.57
C GLY A 255 -11.28 -0.69 10.38
N LEU A 256 -11.92 0.44 10.63
CA LEU A 256 -12.37 1.35 9.58
C LEU A 256 -11.84 2.76 9.81
N PHE A 257 -11.12 3.31 8.84
CA PHE A 257 -10.76 4.72 8.82
C PHE A 257 -11.56 5.44 7.75
N TYR A 258 -12.22 6.53 8.13
CA TYR A 258 -12.95 7.40 7.22
C TYR A 258 -12.42 8.83 7.38
N PHE A 259 -12.07 9.46 6.26
CA PHE A 259 -11.69 10.87 6.23
C PHE A 259 -12.47 11.63 5.16
N ALA A 260 -13.07 12.75 5.55
CA ALA A 260 -13.62 13.76 4.65
C ALA A 260 -12.94 15.11 4.89
N GLY A 261 -12.51 15.78 3.83
CA GLY A 261 -11.78 17.06 3.94
C GLY A 261 -10.84 17.33 2.78
N HIS A 262 -9.90 18.27 2.95
CA HIS A 262 -8.84 18.50 1.97
C HIS A 262 -7.80 17.39 2.05
N GLY A 263 -7.43 16.88 0.88
CA GLY A 263 -6.29 15.99 0.71
C GLY A 263 -5.34 16.53 -0.35
N LEU A 264 -4.04 16.36 -0.14
CA LEU A 264 -3.03 16.73 -1.13
C LEU A 264 -2.04 15.60 -1.38
N GLN A 265 -1.46 15.59 -2.57
CA GLN A 265 -0.36 14.71 -2.94
C GLN A 265 0.94 15.52 -3.07
N VAL A 266 2.00 15.07 -2.41
CA VAL A 266 3.35 15.62 -2.58
C VAL A 266 4.33 14.46 -2.71
N GLY A 267 5.04 14.38 -3.84
CA GLY A 267 6.05 13.34 -4.08
C GLY A 267 5.50 11.91 -4.03
N GLY A 268 4.27 11.68 -4.46
CA GLY A 268 3.63 10.35 -4.39
C GLY A 268 2.99 9.99 -3.05
N VAL A 269 3.15 10.83 -2.02
CA VAL A 269 2.57 10.62 -0.69
C VAL A 269 1.27 11.41 -0.54
N ASN A 270 0.28 10.78 0.09
CA ASN A 270 -1.04 11.36 0.35
C ASN A 270 -1.11 11.95 1.75
N TYR A 271 -1.51 13.21 1.81
CA TYR A 271 -1.61 13.97 3.04
C TYR A 271 -3.04 14.42 3.29
N LEU A 272 -3.52 14.20 4.51
CA LEU A 272 -4.82 14.62 5.01
C LEU A 272 -4.64 15.94 5.77
N VAL A 273 -5.35 16.99 5.34
CA VAL A 273 -5.12 18.34 5.86
C VAL A 273 -5.93 18.57 7.15
N PRO A 274 -5.26 18.90 8.27
CA PRO A 274 -5.94 19.31 9.49
C PRO A 274 -6.44 20.76 9.41
N VAL A 275 -7.44 21.09 10.22
CA VAL A 275 -7.83 22.48 10.41
C VAL A 275 -6.70 23.26 11.08
N GLY A 276 -6.41 24.45 10.56
CA GLY A 276 -5.33 25.31 11.05
C GLY A 276 -3.95 25.05 10.42
N ALA A 277 -3.82 24.08 9.50
CA ALA A 277 -2.61 23.89 8.72
C ALA A 277 -2.25 25.14 7.90
N ARG A 278 -0.97 25.50 7.85
CA ARG A 278 -0.44 26.63 7.07
C ARG A 278 0.54 26.11 6.04
N LEU A 279 0.04 25.84 4.83
CA LEU A 279 0.81 25.19 3.78
C LEU A 279 1.34 26.24 2.80
N GLN A 280 2.61 26.64 2.98
CA GLN A 280 3.28 27.62 2.11
C GLN A 280 4.29 26.97 1.16
N SER A 281 4.85 25.81 1.53
CA SER A 281 5.83 25.05 0.76
C SER A 281 5.53 23.55 0.77
N GLU A 282 6.05 22.81 -0.20
CA GLU A 282 5.85 21.34 -0.27
C GLU A 282 6.42 20.64 0.98
N SER A 283 7.41 21.25 1.64
CA SER A 283 7.97 20.76 2.90
C SER A 283 6.97 20.91 4.06
N ASP A 284 6.16 21.98 4.08
CA ASP A 284 5.15 22.18 5.12
C ASP A 284 4.11 21.06 5.12
N ALA A 285 3.79 20.50 3.94
CA ALA A 285 2.89 19.35 3.85
C ALA A 285 3.37 18.20 4.74
N ARG A 286 4.67 17.92 4.78
CA ARG A 286 5.23 16.82 5.57
C ARG A 286 5.10 17.01 7.09
N TYR A 287 5.12 18.26 7.56
CA TYR A 287 5.16 18.58 9.00
C TYR A 287 3.84 19.09 9.56
N GLN A 288 2.96 19.63 8.72
CA GLN A 288 1.71 20.26 9.14
C GLN A 288 0.46 19.47 8.75
N THR A 289 0.63 18.24 8.26
CA THR A 289 -0.49 17.38 7.86
C THR A 289 -0.26 15.94 8.30
N VAL A 290 -1.27 15.08 8.07
CA VAL A 290 -1.18 13.66 8.38
C VAL A 290 -0.94 12.85 7.10
N ASP A 291 0.12 12.06 7.07
CA ASP A 291 0.34 11.05 6.02
C ASP A 291 -0.73 9.94 6.11
N ALA A 292 -1.51 9.74 5.06
CA ALA A 292 -2.52 8.69 4.97
C ALA A 292 -1.89 7.29 5.03
N GLY A 293 -0.67 7.12 4.52
CA GLY A 293 0.13 5.90 4.63
C GLY A 293 0.52 5.58 6.07
N ARG A 294 0.74 6.59 6.94
CA ARG A 294 0.97 6.38 8.39
C ARG A 294 -0.28 5.79 9.06
N VAL A 295 -1.48 6.21 8.64
CA VAL A 295 -2.74 5.64 9.16
C VAL A 295 -2.87 4.18 8.73
N LEU A 296 -2.64 3.90 7.44
CA LEU A 296 -2.68 2.54 6.90
C LEU A 296 -1.66 1.62 7.58
N GLY A 297 -0.41 2.08 7.74
CA GLY A 297 0.63 1.32 8.42
C GLY A 297 0.31 1.04 9.88
N LYS A 298 -0.35 1.96 10.60
CA LYS A 298 -0.85 1.68 11.95
C LYS A 298 -1.95 0.63 11.97
N MET A 299 -2.86 0.66 11.00
CA MET A 299 -3.89 -0.36 10.86
C MET A 299 -3.27 -1.74 10.55
N GLU A 300 -2.24 -1.79 9.72
CA GLU A 300 -1.48 -3.01 9.44
C GLU A 300 -0.70 -3.52 10.67
N ASP A 301 0.04 -2.64 11.34
CA ASP A 301 0.82 -2.95 12.55
C ASP A 301 -0.08 -3.43 13.72
N ALA A 302 -1.38 -3.12 13.70
CA ALA A 302 -2.33 -3.61 14.69
C ALA A 302 -2.69 -5.10 14.51
N ALA A 303 -2.32 -5.70 13.36
CA ALA A 303 -2.55 -7.11 13.03
C ALA A 303 -4.02 -7.57 13.25
N ASN A 304 -4.97 -6.67 13.00
CA ASN A 304 -6.39 -6.97 13.08
C ASN A 304 -6.87 -7.60 11.76
N GLY A 305 -8.01 -8.31 11.79
CA GLY A 305 -8.38 -9.22 10.70
C GLY A 305 -8.80 -8.55 9.39
N LEU A 306 -9.23 -7.29 9.43
CA LEU A 306 -9.72 -6.56 8.26
C LEU A 306 -9.54 -5.05 8.45
N ASN A 307 -9.01 -4.38 7.43
CA ASN A 307 -8.83 -2.93 7.40
C ASN A 307 -9.58 -2.29 6.23
N ILE A 308 -10.42 -1.30 6.51
CA ILE A 308 -11.14 -0.54 5.50
C ILE A 308 -10.73 0.93 5.64
N VAL A 309 -10.24 1.53 4.56
CA VAL A 309 -9.87 2.94 4.49
C VAL A 309 -10.76 3.61 3.46
N ILE A 310 -11.46 4.68 3.83
CA ILE A 310 -12.36 5.44 2.97
C ILE A 310 -11.91 6.89 2.96
N LEU A 311 -11.51 7.38 1.78
CA LEU A 311 -11.03 8.74 1.59
C LEU A 311 -12.01 9.53 0.70
N ASP A 312 -12.87 10.31 1.36
CA ASP A 312 -13.74 11.32 0.75
C ASP A 312 -13.10 12.70 0.76
N ALA A 313 -11.87 12.75 0.21
CA ALA A 313 -11.07 13.96 0.22
C ALA A 313 -11.18 14.74 -1.09
N CYS A 314 -11.37 16.05 -0.97
CA CYS A 314 -11.30 16.98 -2.10
C CYS A 314 -9.84 17.09 -2.54
N ARG A 315 -9.65 16.83 -3.83
CA ARG A 315 -8.34 16.64 -4.50
C ARG A 315 -7.92 17.85 -5.33
N ASN A 316 -8.69 18.93 -5.27
CA ASN A 316 -8.24 20.24 -5.69
C ASN A 316 -7.34 20.78 -4.58
N ASN A 317 -6.05 20.94 -4.84
CA ASN A 317 -5.14 21.49 -3.85
C ASN A 317 -5.30 23.02 -3.81
N PRO A 318 -6.01 23.62 -2.83
CA PRO A 318 -6.16 25.08 -2.78
C PRO A 318 -4.81 25.76 -2.52
N PHE A 319 -3.83 25.02 -2.00
CA PHE A 319 -2.47 25.45 -1.71
C PHE A 319 -1.51 25.23 -2.89
N ALA A 320 -1.99 24.68 -4.02
CA ALA A 320 -1.17 24.40 -5.20
C ALA A 320 -0.53 25.65 -5.82
N ARG A 321 -1.11 26.84 -5.60
CA ARG A 321 -0.52 28.10 -6.07
C ARG A 321 0.88 28.36 -5.49
N SER A 322 1.19 27.76 -4.33
CA SER A 322 2.49 27.85 -3.67
C SER A 322 3.43 26.70 -4.03
N PHE A 323 2.95 25.68 -4.75
CA PHE A 323 3.72 24.48 -5.11
C PHE A 323 3.99 24.45 -6.61
N ARG A 324 5.25 24.24 -7.00
CA ARG A 324 5.64 24.24 -8.43
C ARG A 324 5.19 22.98 -9.17
N SER A 325 4.69 21.96 -8.46
CA SER A 325 4.47 20.61 -8.99
C SER A 325 3.42 19.80 -8.22
N ALA A 326 2.38 20.45 -7.68
CA ALA A 326 1.30 19.73 -7.02
C ALA A 326 0.47 18.94 -8.04
N ALA A 327 0.59 17.61 -8.01
CA ALA A 327 -0.30 16.73 -8.76
C ALA A 327 -1.74 16.92 -8.27
N GLN A 328 -2.68 16.99 -9.22
CA GLN A 328 -4.10 17.00 -8.92
C GLN A 328 -4.50 15.59 -8.48
N GLY A 329 -5.19 15.43 -7.35
CA GLY A 329 -5.48 14.09 -6.82
C GLY A 329 -4.71 13.70 -5.57
N LEU A 330 -5.12 12.56 -5.00
CA LEU A 330 -4.28 11.69 -4.20
C LEU A 330 -3.63 10.64 -5.11
N ALA A 331 -2.40 10.27 -4.78
CA ALA A 331 -1.73 9.08 -5.30
C ALA A 331 -2.54 7.82 -5.01
N LYS A 332 -2.36 6.80 -5.85
CA LYS A 332 -2.80 5.45 -5.51
C LYS A 332 -1.92 4.93 -4.37
N MET A 333 -2.55 4.44 -3.31
CA MET A 333 -1.91 3.64 -2.27
C MET A 333 -2.19 2.16 -2.54
N ASP A 334 -1.19 1.32 -2.29
CA ASP A 334 -1.36 -0.12 -2.32
C ASP A 334 -2.05 -0.59 -1.03
N ALA A 335 -2.97 -1.54 -1.16
CA ALA A 335 -3.68 -2.12 -0.03
C ALA A 335 -2.87 -3.30 0.52
N PRO A 336 -2.43 -3.27 1.80
CA PRO A 336 -1.84 -4.43 2.45
C PRO A 336 -2.81 -5.60 2.45
N THR A 337 -2.30 -6.82 2.65
CA THR A 337 -3.15 -8.02 2.78
C THR A 337 -4.23 -7.81 3.84
N GLY A 338 -5.48 -8.15 3.51
CA GLY A 338 -6.61 -7.93 4.40
C GLY A 338 -7.09 -6.47 4.48
N SER A 339 -6.67 -5.61 3.55
CA SER A 339 -7.10 -4.22 3.47
C SER A 339 -7.90 -3.90 2.22
N LEU A 340 -8.83 -2.94 2.35
CA LEU A 340 -9.55 -2.30 1.26
C LEU A 340 -9.43 -0.79 1.41
N ILE A 341 -9.01 -0.12 0.34
CA ILE A 341 -8.90 1.33 0.27
C ILE A 341 -9.87 1.83 -0.78
N ALA A 342 -10.84 2.64 -0.38
CA ALA A 342 -11.83 3.28 -1.22
C ALA A 342 -11.59 4.79 -1.32
N TYR A 343 -11.66 5.31 -2.54
CA TYR A 343 -11.51 6.71 -2.86
C TYR A 343 -12.81 7.24 -3.45
N ALA A 344 -13.22 8.45 -3.05
CA ALA A 344 -14.43 9.07 -3.59
C ALA A 344 -14.37 9.38 -5.09
N THR A 345 -13.16 9.44 -5.66
CA THR A 345 -12.92 9.64 -7.09
C THR A 345 -11.61 8.95 -7.49
N ALA A 346 -11.43 8.71 -8.79
CA ALA A 346 -10.23 8.08 -9.34
C ALA A 346 -8.94 8.86 -8.98
N PRO A 347 -7.80 8.18 -8.81
CA PRO A 347 -6.48 8.82 -8.77
C PRO A 347 -6.32 9.85 -9.89
N GLY A 348 -5.88 11.07 -9.57
CA GLY A 348 -5.77 12.16 -10.54
C GLY A 348 -7.00 13.07 -10.70
N SER A 349 -8.18 12.66 -10.23
CA SER A 349 -9.45 13.38 -10.44
C SER A 349 -9.95 14.09 -9.17
N VAL A 350 -10.94 14.98 -9.30
CA VAL A 350 -11.55 15.74 -8.17
C VAL A 350 -12.91 15.14 -7.80
N ALA A 351 -13.25 15.22 -6.51
CA ALA A 351 -14.57 14.84 -5.99
C ALA A 351 -15.46 16.09 -5.92
N ALA A 352 -16.74 15.93 -6.24
CA ALA A 352 -17.72 17.01 -6.16
C ALA A 352 -18.27 17.11 -4.74
N ASP A 353 -18.24 18.33 -4.18
CA ASP A 353 -18.87 18.62 -2.89
C ASP A 353 -20.38 18.35 -2.94
N GLY A 354 -21.03 18.64 -4.08
CA GLY A 354 -22.48 18.49 -4.24
C GLY A 354 -23.30 19.56 -3.48
N GLU A 355 -24.58 19.69 -3.83
CA GLU A 355 -25.42 20.76 -3.30
C GLU A 355 -26.13 20.42 -1.97
N GLY A 356 -26.18 19.13 -1.63
CA GLY A 356 -26.90 18.60 -0.47
C GLY A 356 -26.24 18.87 0.88
N ARG A 357 -26.77 18.21 1.92
CA ARG A 357 -26.19 18.18 3.27
C ARG A 357 -24.85 17.46 3.32
N ASN A 358 -24.72 16.41 2.50
CA ASN A 358 -23.58 15.51 2.43
C ASN A 358 -22.92 15.57 1.05
N GLY A 359 -21.63 15.21 0.99
CA GLY A 359 -20.91 14.94 -0.24
C GLY A 359 -21.62 13.90 -1.11
N VAL A 360 -21.49 13.98 -2.43
CA VAL A 360 -22.15 13.02 -3.34
C VAL A 360 -21.72 11.57 -3.05
N TYR A 361 -20.43 11.38 -2.76
CA TYR A 361 -19.89 10.07 -2.39
C TYR A 361 -20.48 9.58 -1.05
N THR A 362 -20.38 10.38 0.00
CA THR A 362 -20.92 10.02 1.32
C THR A 362 -22.42 9.77 1.31
N ARG A 363 -23.21 10.55 0.55
CA ARG A 363 -24.64 10.31 0.36
C ARG A 363 -24.91 8.91 -0.19
N ASN A 364 -24.20 8.52 -1.24
CA ASN A 364 -24.35 7.20 -1.86
C ASN A 364 -23.82 6.08 -0.94
N LEU A 365 -22.75 6.33 -0.19
CA LEU A 365 -22.22 5.39 0.80
C LEU A 365 -23.26 5.10 1.90
N LEU A 366 -23.88 6.13 2.47
CA LEU A 366 -24.89 5.99 3.53
C LEU A 366 -26.13 5.20 3.09
N GLN A 367 -26.51 5.26 1.80
CA GLN A 367 -27.62 4.48 1.26
C GLN A 367 -27.35 2.97 1.29
N HIS A 368 -26.09 2.56 1.16
CA HIS A 368 -25.72 1.15 1.00
C HIS A 368 -25.08 0.52 2.23
N LEU A 369 -24.51 1.32 3.14
CA LEU A 369 -23.79 0.84 4.33
C LEU A 369 -24.63 -0.09 5.22
N GLY A 370 -25.94 0.16 5.31
CA GLY A 370 -26.87 -0.64 6.12
C GLY A 370 -27.56 -1.80 5.38
N THR A 371 -27.17 -2.08 4.13
CA THR A 371 -27.82 -3.15 3.35
C THR A 371 -27.44 -4.52 3.89
N ARG A 372 -28.42 -5.27 4.40
CA ARG A 372 -28.18 -6.61 4.95
C ARG A 372 -27.68 -7.58 3.89
N GLY A 373 -26.73 -8.43 4.28
CA GLY A 373 -26.18 -9.49 3.42
C GLY A 373 -25.24 -9.00 2.32
N LEU A 374 -25.03 -7.69 2.17
CA LEU A 374 -24.24 -7.12 1.08
C LEU A 374 -22.75 -7.21 1.39
N SER A 375 -21.96 -7.82 0.49
CA SER A 375 -20.49 -7.79 0.62
C SER A 375 -19.97 -6.37 0.42
N VAL A 376 -18.84 -6.08 1.05
CA VAL A 376 -18.22 -4.75 0.98
C VAL A 376 -17.85 -4.35 -0.45
N GLU A 377 -17.40 -5.30 -1.28
CA GLU A 377 -17.06 -5.08 -2.69
C GLU A 377 -18.30 -4.71 -3.51
N GLU A 378 -19.40 -5.45 -3.33
CA GLU A 378 -20.66 -5.15 -4.03
C GLU A 378 -21.28 -3.85 -3.49
N MET A 379 -21.15 -3.55 -2.20
CA MET A 379 -21.55 -2.26 -1.62
C MET A 379 -20.79 -1.11 -2.30
N PHE A 380 -19.46 -1.17 -2.39
CA PHE A 380 -18.68 -0.10 -3.05
C PHE A 380 -18.97 0.00 -4.55
N LYS A 381 -19.22 -1.13 -5.22
CA LYS A 381 -19.69 -1.12 -6.61
C LYS A 381 -21.02 -0.38 -6.77
N ARG A 382 -21.99 -0.59 -5.87
CA ARG A 382 -23.27 0.15 -5.89
C ARG A 382 -23.07 1.64 -5.59
N VAL A 383 -22.21 1.98 -4.63
CA VAL A 383 -21.81 3.37 -4.37
C VAL A 383 -21.24 4.01 -5.63
N ARG A 384 -20.35 3.31 -6.34
CA ARG A 384 -19.77 3.79 -7.61
C ARG A 384 -20.84 4.06 -8.66
N LEU A 385 -21.78 3.12 -8.84
CA LEU A 385 -22.89 3.28 -9.79
C LEU A 385 -23.75 4.52 -9.45
N GLY A 386 -24.09 4.71 -8.17
CA GLY A 386 -24.86 5.87 -7.71
C GLY A 386 -24.13 7.19 -7.91
N VAL A 387 -22.84 7.27 -7.56
CA VAL A 387 -22.03 8.48 -7.75
C VAL A 387 -21.86 8.82 -9.23
N VAL A 388 -21.60 7.82 -10.08
CA VAL A 388 -21.47 8.03 -11.53
C VAL A 388 -22.78 8.56 -12.13
N ALA A 389 -23.93 8.04 -11.68
CA ALA A 389 -25.23 8.53 -12.11
C ALA A 389 -25.48 9.97 -11.64
N ASP A 390 -25.29 10.24 -10.35
CA ASP A 390 -25.56 11.54 -9.71
C ASP A 390 -24.66 12.66 -10.24
N THR A 391 -23.43 12.32 -10.66
CA THR A 391 -22.44 13.29 -11.16
C THR A 391 -22.34 13.33 -12.68
N GLN A 392 -23.21 12.61 -13.39
CA GLN A 392 -23.17 12.50 -14.86
C GLN A 392 -21.78 12.08 -15.37
N LYS A 393 -21.17 11.09 -14.71
CA LYS A 393 -19.82 10.54 -14.98
C LYS A 393 -18.63 11.48 -14.73
N THR A 394 -18.85 12.65 -14.13
CA THR A 394 -17.73 13.56 -13.78
C THR A 394 -16.92 13.08 -12.57
N GLN A 395 -17.54 12.27 -11.70
CA GLN A 395 -16.87 11.62 -10.58
C GLN A 395 -17.05 10.10 -10.67
N VAL A 396 -15.95 9.36 -10.59
CA VAL A 396 -15.94 7.89 -10.62
C VAL A 396 -15.16 7.39 -9.41
N PRO A 397 -15.83 6.86 -8.37
CA PRO A 397 -15.14 6.25 -7.24
C PRO A 397 -14.23 5.09 -7.65
N TRP A 398 -13.18 4.88 -6.86
CA TRP A 398 -12.16 3.87 -7.13
C TRP A 398 -11.77 3.13 -5.85
N GLU A 399 -11.36 1.87 -5.97
CA GLU A 399 -11.05 1.00 -4.86
C GLU A 399 -9.80 0.17 -5.18
N ALA A 400 -8.97 -0.05 -4.17
CA ALA A 400 -7.89 -1.02 -4.17
C ALA A 400 -8.17 -2.03 -3.05
N SER A 401 -8.20 -3.31 -3.37
CA SER A 401 -8.55 -4.36 -2.42
C SER A 401 -7.52 -5.48 -2.45
N SER A 402 -7.16 -5.95 -1.27
CA SER A 402 -6.42 -7.18 -1.03
C SER A 402 -7.10 -8.01 0.06
N LEU A 403 -8.43 -7.93 0.11
CA LEU A 403 -9.27 -8.74 0.99
C LEU A 403 -9.17 -10.21 0.61
N THR A 404 -9.00 -11.07 1.62
CA THR A 404 -8.91 -12.52 1.47
C THR A 404 -10.16 -13.25 1.94
N GLY A 405 -11.16 -12.51 2.44
CA GLY A 405 -12.42 -13.07 2.93
C GLY A 405 -13.56 -12.06 2.82
N ASP A 406 -14.78 -12.55 2.99
CA ASP A 406 -15.99 -11.74 2.87
C ASP A 406 -16.18 -10.85 4.10
N PHE A 407 -16.49 -9.58 3.88
CA PHE A 407 -16.97 -8.69 4.93
C PHE A 407 -18.33 -8.08 4.57
N ARG A 408 -19.19 -7.99 5.58
CA ARG A 408 -20.51 -7.36 5.49
C ARG A 408 -20.69 -6.40 6.65
N PHE A 409 -21.13 -5.18 6.34
CA PHE A 409 -21.45 -4.19 7.36
C PHE A 409 -22.68 -4.61 8.18
N ALA A 410 -23.71 -5.13 7.53
CA ALA A 410 -24.91 -5.68 8.14
C ALA A 410 -25.09 -7.15 7.73
N GLU A 411 -25.19 -8.04 8.73
CA GLU A 411 -25.43 -9.47 8.52
C GLU A 411 -26.90 -9.78 8.23
#